data_AF-A0AAU7A055-F1
#
_entry.id   AF-A0AAU7A055-F1
#
_cell.length_a   1.000
_cell.length_b   1.000
_cell.length_c   1.000
_cell.angle_alpha   90.00
_cell.angle_beta   90.00
_cell.angle_gamma   90.00
#
_symmetry.space_group_name_H-M   'P 1'
#
loop_
_entity.id
_entity.type
_entity.pdbx_description
1 polymer ?
#
loop_
_entity_poly.entity_id
_entity_poly.type
_entity_poly.pdbx_seq_one_letter_code
_entity_poly.pdbx_strand_id
1 'polypeptide(L)'
;MTSSILPLSADTYQVHPIHATERIWTETNCYVDVWIEVLHSLRLDPLAAAAFTLSTDFEGDQWTFFKYPPEDLRRAYGIDVHEMNPWRGVLQHVTEQLRLGRFLTMETNSYYLPDTAGVSYQIDAVKSTIVPNLVDVEKRRLGYFHNAGYFELEGTDFDGVFGVGEGSGSAALPPYVEIIRMERMTQRSHDETTEIALGLLADHIAQRPRDNPVARMAERIATDVAWLQANSLEAFHLWAFGTLRQCGASSQMAAAFCRWLAERTGGCPELTEAAAHWDALAGSAKSLQFVLARVARGRNAEFGSTLASMAQDWDLAQAMSARAVGL
;
A
#
# COMPACT_ATOMS: atom_id res chain seq x y z
N MET A 1 24.74 -15.36 -14.35
CA MET A 1 24.95 -13.90 -14.56
C MET A 1 23.95 -13.13 -13.71
N THR A 2 24.42 -12.39 -12.71
CA THR A 2 23.58 -11.57 -11.82
C THR A 2 23.11 -10.31 -12.56
N SER A 3 21.83 -9.96 -12.44
CA SER A 3 21.26 -8.69 -12.93
C SER A 3 20.69 -7.94 -11.74
N SER A 4 21.08 -6.68 -11.55
CA SER A 4 20.59 -5.85 -10.45
C SER A 4 20.55 -4.37 -10.81
N ILE A 5 19.64 -3.60 -10.20
CA ILE A 5 19.54 -2.15 -10.40
C ILE A 5 20.25 -1.38 -9.28
N LEU A 6 19.91 -1.68 -8.03
CA LEU A 6 20.44 -0.99 -6.86
C LEU A 6 21.39 -1.88 -6.06
N PRO A 7 22.51 -1.34 -5.54
CA PRO A 7 23.47 -2.09 -4.73
C PRO A 7 22.99 -2.24 -3.28
N LEU A 8 21.91 -3.00 -3.08
CA LEU A 8 21.27 -3.22 -1.78
C LEU A 8 21.66 -4.57 -1.18
N SER A 9 21.58 -4.65 0.15
CA SER A 9 21.72 -5.87 0.95
C SER A 9 20.63 -5.87 2.02
N ALA A 10 19.95 -7.00 2.19
CA ALA A 10 18.88 -7.13 3.20
C ALA A 10 19.39 -6.85 4.62
N ASP A 11 20.59 -7.31 4.97
CA ASP A 11 21.17 -7.17 6.32
C ASP A 11 21.43 -5.72 6.74
N THR A 12 21.62 -4.82 5.77
CA THR A 12 21.97 -3.42 6.02
C THR A 12 20.89 -2.45 5.55
N TYR A 13 19.77 -2.96 5.05
CA TYR A 13 18.71 -2.12 4.51
C TYR A 13 18.06 -1.30 5.62
N GLN A 14 17.93 0.01 5.39
CA GLN A 14 17.20 0.90 6.29
C GLN A 14 15.86 1.19 5.65
N VAL A 15 14.80 0.77 6.34
CA VAL A 15 13.42 1.00 5.90
C VAL A 15 13.08 2.49 6.00
N HIS A 16 12.13 2.93 5.17
CA HIS A 16 11.67 4.31 5.22
C HIS A 16 11.08 4.63 6.62
N PRO A 17 11.23 5.86 7.17
CA PRO A 17 10.65 6.21 8.48
C PRO A 17 9.13 6.04 8.58
N ILE A 18 8.42 6.13 7.45
CA ILE A 18 6.99 5.80 7.39
C ILE A 18 6.73 4.32 7.65
N HIS A 19 7.71 3.43 7.66
CA HIS A 19 7.56 2.03 8.07
C HIS A 19 8.13 1.76 9.47
N ALA A 20 8.40 2.80 10.25
CA ALA A 20 8.80 2.64 11.64
C ALA A 20 7.74 1.86 12.45
N THR A 21 8.21 1.08 13.42
CA THR A 21 7.40 0.13 14.20
C THR A 21 6.33 0.78 15.09
N GLU A 22 6.41 2.10 15.31
CA GLU A 22 5.46 2.86 16.16
C GLU A 22 4.12 3.16 15.48
N ARG A 23 3.88 2.65 14.26
CA ARG A 23 2.64 2.88 13.52
C ARG A 23 1.44 2.15 14.11
N ILE A 24 0.28 2.82 14.00
CA ILE A 24 -1.03 2.24 14.23
C ILE A 24 -1.23 1.03 13.29
N TRP A 25 -0.95 1.19 12.01
CA TRP A 25 -0.99 0.12 11.01
C TRP A 25 0.44 -0.14 10.51
N THR A 26 1.05 -1.23 10.99
CA THR A 26 2.45 -1.58 10.72
C THR A 26 2.74 -1.79 9.23
N GLU A 27 1.78 -2.38 8.52
CA GLU A 27 1.76 -2.53 7.06
C GLU A 27 0.45 -1.92 6.56
N THR A 28 0.51 -1.18 5.45
CA THR A 28 -0.69 -0.62 4.83
C THR A 28 -1.34 -1.67 3.94
N ASN A 29 -0.85 -1.81 2.72
CA ASN A 29 -1.07 -2.93 1.82
C ASN A 29 0.23 -3.19 1.04
N CYS A 30 0.39 -4.42 0.55
CA CYS A 30 1.64 -4.86 -0.08
C CYS A 30 2.07 -4.00 -1.28
N TYR A 31 1.13 -3.36 -1.99
CA TYR A 31 1.44 -2.52 -3.15
C TYR A 31 1.98 -1.15 -2.73
N VAL A 32 1.36 -0.50 -1.75
CA VAL A 32 1.80 0.82 -1.29
C VAL A 32 3.12 0.71 -0.55
N ASP A 33 3.25 -0.29 0.33
CA ASP A 33 4.46 -0.49 1.12
C ASP A 33 5.67 -0.77 0.21
N VAL A 34 5.52 -1.60 -0.83
CA VAL A 34 6.62 -1.85 -1.78
C VAL A 34 7.04 -0.59 -2.54
N TRP A 35 6.08 0.27 -2.93
CA TRP A 35 6.39 1.54 -3.59
C TRP A 35 7.11 2.53 -2.68
N ILE A 36 6.73 2.59 -1.41
CA ILE A 36 7.42 3.43 -0.42
C ILE A 36 8.91 3.06 -0.36
N GLU A 37 9.24 1.78 -0.30
CA GLU A 37 10.62 1.32 -0.21
C GLU A 37 11.40 1.47 -1.53
N VAL A 38 10.74 1.26 -2.68
CA VAL A 38 11.33 1.54 -4.00
C VAL A 38 11.66 3.02 -4.14
N LEU A 39 10.73 3.93 -3.81
CA LEU A 39 10.96 5.38 -3.88
C LEU A 39 12.05 5.81 -2.90
N HIS A 40 12.01 5.30 -1.67
CA HIS A 40 13.04 5.56 -0.66
C HIS A 40 14.43 5.15 -1.16
N SER A 41 14.56 3.95 -1.74
CA SER A 41 15.81 3.43 -2.28
C SER A 41 16.32 4.22 -3.49
N LEU A 42 15.41 4.84 -4.26
CA LEU A 42 15.74 5.79 -5.33
C LEU A 42 16.06 7.21 -4.81
N ARG A 43 16.07 7.41 -3.49
CA ARG A 43 16.25 8.70 -2.81
C ARG A 43 15.18 9.72 -3.18
N LEU A 44 13.97 9.23 -3.42
CA LEU A 44 12.77 10.03 -3.62
C LEU A 44 11.93 9.97 -2.34
N ASP A 45 11.23 11.06 -2.05
CA ASP A 45 10.35 11.13 -0.89
C ASP A 45 8.98 10.56 -1.25
N PRO A 46 8.56 9.40 -0.71
CA PRO A 46 7.33 8.74 -1.11
C PRO A 46 6.06 9.55 -0.82
N LEU A 47 6.12 10.52 0.10
CA LEU A 47 4.97 11.34 0.46
C LEU A 47 4.62 12.38 -0.62
N ALA A 48 5.55 12.74 -1.52
CA ALA A 48 5.26 13.72 -2.56
C ALA A 48 4.17 13.30 -3.56
N ALA A 49 3.84 12.01 -3.60
CA ALA A 49 2.78 11.43 -4.43
C ALA A 49 1.70 10.71 -3.59
N ALA A 50 1.56 11.02 -2.29
CA ALA A 50 0.65 10.30 -1.37
C ALA A 50 -0.76 10.91 -1.26
N ALA A 51 -1.06 11.96 -2.03
CA ALA A 51 -2.34 12.68 -1.98
C ALA A 51 -3.56 11.79 -2.33
N PHE A 52 -3.36 10.73 -3.14
CA PHE A 52 -4.42 9.79 -3.52
C PHE A 52 -5.15 9.13 -2.36
N THR A 53 -4.53 9.09 -1.18
CA THR A 53 -5.12 8.54 0.04
C THR A 53 -6.34 9.34 0.52
N LEU A 54 -6.41 10.64 0.19
CA LEU A 54 -7.53 11.54 0.52
C LEU A 54 -8.76 11.33 -0.38
N SER A 55 -8.60 10.64 -1.52
CA SER A 55 -9.69 10.32 -2.44
C SER A 55 -10.16 8.87 -2.35
N THR A 56 -9.74 8.13 -1.32
CA THR A 56 -10.23 6.75 -1.10
C THR A 56 -11.71 6.73 -0.71
N ASP A 57 -12.43 5.72 -1.18
CA ASP A 57 -13.88 5.57 -1.04
C ASP A 57 -14.26 4.21 -0.41
N PHE A 58 -15.52 4.07 -0.06
CA PHE A 58 -16.19 2.82 0.21
C PHE A 58 -17.05 2.41 -1.00
N GLU A 59 -16.65 1.33 -1.67
CA GLU A 59 -17.18 0.84 -2.96
C GLU A 59 -18.51 0.07 -2.83
N GLY A 60 -19.13 0.11 -1.65
CA GLY A 60 -20.38 -0.59 -1.30
C GLY A 60 -20.17 -1.91 -0.55
N ASP A 61 -19.04 -2.58 -0.77
CA ASP A 61 -18.67 -3.81 -0.04
C ASP A 61 -17.26 -3.80 0.56
N GLN A 62 -16.37 -2.99 0.02
CA GLN A 62 -15.00 -2.85 0.49
C GLN A 62 -14.55 -1.40 0.35
N TRP A 63 -13.50 -1.05 1.08
CA TRP A 63 -12.78 0.19 0.88
C TRP A 63 -11.92 0.09 -0.38
N THR A 64 -11.70 1.21 -1.08
CA THR A 64 -10.80 1.26 -2.23
C THR A 64 -9.43 0.65 -1.85
N PHE A 65 -8.97 -0.34 -2.61
CA PHE A 65 -7.61 -0.86 -2.48
C PHE A 65 -6.63 0.18 -3.05
N PHE A 66 -6.20 1.09 -2.18
CA PHE A 66 -5.45 2.27 -2.58
C PHE A 66 -4.04 1.91 -3.05
N LYS A 67 -3.63 2.53 -4.16
CA LYS A 67 -2.36 2.33 -4.85
C LYS A 67 -1.86 3.69 -5.32
N TYR A 68 -0.54 3.90 -5.35
CA TYR A 68 0.03 5.05 -6.05
C TYR A 68 -0.46 5.08 -7.50
N PRO A 69 -1.19 6.13 -7.93
CA PRO A 69 -1.61 6.24 -9.31
C PRO A 69 -0.41 6.44 -10.24
N PRO A 70 -0.36 5.78 -11.41
CA PRO A 70 0.72 5.97 -12.37
C PRO A 70 0.93 7.43 -12.79
N GLU A 71 -0.15 8.21 -12.89
CA GLU A 71 -0.14 9.63 -13.20
C GLU A 71 0.55 10.48 -12.11
N ASP A 72 0.36 10.14 -10.84
CA ASP A 72 0.97 10.84 -9.71
C ASP A 72 2.46 10.54 -9.65
N LEU A 73 2.85 9.28 -9.82
CA LEU A 73 4.25 8.86 -9.91
C LEU A 73 4.96 9.56 -11.08
N ARG A 74 4.27 9.69 -12.21
CA ARG A 74 4.80 10.42 -13.38
C ARG A 74 4.93 11.91 -13.11
N ARG A 75 3.94 12.54 -12.47
CA ARG A 75 3.96 13.97 -12.17
C ARG A 75 5.05 14.31 -11.14
N ALA A 76 5.10 13.58 -10.04
CA ALA A 76 6.03 13.80 -8.93
C ALA A 76 7.48 13.45 -9.29
N TYR A 77 7.69 12.31 -9.96
CA TYR A 77 9.04 11.75 -10.11
C TYR A 77 9.48 11.54 -11.55
N GLY A 78 8.58 11.66 -12.54
CA GLY A 78 8.87 11.26 -13.93
C GLY A 78 8.94 9.74 -14.12
N ILE A 79 8.54 8.96 -13.11
CA ILE A 79 8.46 7.49 -13.16
C ILE A 79 7.21 7.11 -13.92
N ASP A 80 7.34 6.17 -14.84
CA ASP A 80 6.24 5.79 -15.72
C ASP A 80 5.90 4.31 -15.59
N VAL A 81 4.65 4.01 -15.25
CA VAL A 81 4.18 2.68 -14.86
C VAL A 81 3.07 2.22 -15.80
N HIS A 82 3.17 0.99 -16.31
CA HIS A 82 2.17 0.37 -17.18
C HIS A 82 2.07 -1.13 -16.91
N GLU A 83 0.88 -1.70 -17.06
CA GLU A 83 0.72 -3.16 -17.10
C GLU A 83 1.52 -3.74 -18.27
N MET A 84 2.19 -4.86 -18.02
CA MET A 84 2.92 -5.63 -19.03
C MET A 84 2.30 -7.02 -19.15
N ASN A 85 1.91 -7.41 -20.37
CA ASN A 85 1.43 -8.78 -20.63
C ASN A 85 2.59 -9.80 -20.63
N PRO A 86 2.67 -10.73 -19.65
CA PRO A 86 3.75 -11.71 -19.60
C PRO A 86 3.46 -12.90 -20.54
N TRP A 87 4.12 -12.93 -21.69
CA TRP A 87 3.95 -13.99 -22.71
C TRP A 87 5.00 -15.12 -22.65
N ARG A 88 5.99 -15.01 -21.78
CA ARG A 88 7.04 -16.00 -21.50
C ARG A 88 7.24 -16.06 -19.98
N GLY A 89 8.11 -16.97 -19.51
CA GLY A 89 8.37 -17.12 -18.07
C GLY A 89 8.74 -15.79 -17.40
N VAL A 90 8.11 -15.50 -16.26
CA VAL A 90 8.25 -14.21 -15.55
C VAL A 90 9.70 -13.93 -15.19
N LEU A 91 10.47 -14.94 -14.80
CA LEU A 91 11.91 -14.81 -14.55
C LEU A 91 12.68 -14.23 -15.74
N GLN A 92 12.30 -14.59 -16.98
CA GLN A 92 12.93 -14.08 -18.19
C GLN A 92 12.59 -12.60 -18.42
N HIS A 93 11.36 -12.20 -18.10
CA HIS A 93 10.93 -10.80 -18.16
C HIS A 93 11.62 -9.94 -17.09
N VAL A 94 11.66 -10.41 -15.84
CA VAL A 94 12.38 -9.74 -14.74
C VAL A 94 13.85 -9.56 -15.10
N THR A 95 14.51 -10.63 -15.55
CA THR A 95 15.93 -10.58 -15.92
C THR A 95 16.19 -9.57 -17.05
N GLU A 96 15.32 -9.52 -18.06
CA GLU A 96 15.43 -8.56 -19.17
C GLU A 96 15.27 -7.12 -18.69
N GLN A 97 14.23 -6.83 -17.91
CA GLN A 97 13.96 -5.46 -17.46
C GLN A 97 15.04 -4.96 -16.50
N LEU A 98 15.55 -5.81 -15.60
CA LEU A 98 16.67 -5.44 -14.74
C LEU A 98 17.92 -5.07 -15.54
N ARG A 99 18.22 -5.76 -16.65
CA ARG A 99 19.34 -5.41 -17.55
C ARG A 99 19.12 -4.09 -18.29
N LEU A 100 17.86 -3.72 -18.53
CA LEU A 100 17.47 -2.44 -19.11
C LEU A 100 17.40 -1.31 -18.05
N GLY A 101 17.70 -1.61 -16.78
CA GLY A 101 17.63 -0.64 -15.69
C GLY A 101 16.20 -0.28 -15.27
N ARG A 102 15.24 -1.21 -15.44
CA ARG A 102 13.83 -1.04 -15.12
C ARG A 102 13.35 -2.04 -14.08
N PHE A 103 12.54 -1.59 -13.14
CA PHE A 103 11.88 -2.49 -12.20
C PHE A 103 10.61 -3.10 -12.81
N LEU A 104 10.15 -4.18 -12.18
CA LEU A 104 8.80 -4.72 -12.38
C LEU A 104 8.13 -4.84 -11.01
N THR A 105 6.85 -4.48 -10.90
CA THR A 105 5.99 -5.08 -9.86
C THR A 105 5.60 -6.46 -10.35
N MET A 106 5.51 -7.45 -9.47
CA MET A 106 4.92 -8.74 -9.81
C MET A 106 4.10 -9.28 -8.65
N GLU A 107 2.91 -9.78 -8.96
CA GLU A 107 2.16 -10.60 -8.03
C GLU A 107 2.79 -11.99 -7.96
N THR A 108 3.01 -12.47 -6.74
CA THR A 108 3.59 -13.78 -6.43
C THR A 108 2.81 -14.45 -5.29
N ASN A 109 3.13 -15.71 -5.05
CA ASN A 109 2.58 -16.48 -3.94
C ASN A 109 3.47 -16.31 -2.69
N SER A 110 2.92 -15.72 -1.64
CA SER A 110 3.63 -15.48 -0.37
C SER A 110 4.03 -16.75 0.39
N TYR A 111 3.51 -17.92 0.00
CA TYR A 111 3.98 -19.22 0.47
C TYR A 111 5.51 -19.37 0.31
N TYR A 112 6.08 -18.76 -0.73
CA TYR A 112 7.51 -18.79 -1.05
C TYR A 112 8.26 -17.51 -0.65
N LEU A 113 7.70 -16.67 0.22
CA LEU A 113 8.33 -15.43 0.68
C LEU A 113 8.77 -15.54 2.15
N PRO A 114 10.05 -15.84 2.44
CA PRO A 114 10.56 -16.07 3.79
C PRO A 114 10.33 -14.93 4.78
N ASP A 115 10.24 -13.69 4.29
CA ASP A 115 9.98 -12.51 5.12
C ASP A 115 8.58 -12.50 5.74
N THR A 116 7.66 -13.34 5.25
CA THR A 116 6.32 -13.55 5.82
C THR A 116 6.27 -14.71 6.83
N ALA A 117 7.42 -15.08 7.40
CA ALA A 117 7.53 -16.14 8.41
C ALA A 117 6.55 -15.94 9.57
N GLY A 118 5.83 -17.02 9.91
CA GLY A 118 4.79 -16.99 10.95
C GLY A 118 3.43 -16.45 10.49
N VAL A 119 3.32 -16.00 9.24
CA VAL A 119 2.06 -15.56 8.63
C VAL A 119 1.68 -16.45 7.44
N SER A 120 2.43 -16.36 6.34
CA SER A 120 2.11 -17.12 5.10
C SER A 120 3.25 -18.01 4.59
N TYR A 121 4.51 -17.69 4.90
CA TYR A 121 5.65 -18.48 4.44
C TYR A 121 5.52 -19.95 4.87
N GLN A 122 5.44 -20.86 3.89
CA GLN A 122 5.21 -22.31 4.09
C GLN A 122 3.94 -22.66 4.90
N ILE A 123 2.98 -21.73 4.99
CA ILE A 123 1.73 -21.89 5.76
C ILE A 123 0.53 -21.76 4.83
N ASP A 124 0.46 -20.70 4.03
CA ASP A 124 -0.70 -20.38 3.21
C ASP A 124 -0.30 -19.71 1.89
N ALA A 125 -1.11 -19.92 0.85
CA ALA A 125 -0.88 -19.42 -0.49
C ALA A 125 -1.66 -18.13 -0.75
N VAL A 126 -1.08 -16.99 -0.38
CA VAL A 126 -1.71 -15.68 -0.52
C VAL A 126 -1.04 -14.86 -1.62
N LYS A 127 -1.83 -14.12 -2.41
CA LYS A 127 -1.31 -13.19 -3.41
C LYS A 127 -0.58 -12.04 -2.70
N SER A 128 0.66 -11.77 -3.08
CA SER A 128 1.38 -10.56 -2.68
C SER A 128 2.18 -9.93 -3.81
N THR A 129 2.40 -8.61 -3.73
CA THR A 129 3.16 -7.86 -4.73
C THR A 129 4.60 -7.67 -4.25
N ILE A 130 5.58 -8.04 -5.09
CA ILE A 130 7.00 -7.77 -4.85
C ILE A 130 7.61 -6.94 -5.99
N VAL A 131 8.73 -6.28 -5.73
CA VAL A 131 9.56 -5.64 -6.76
C VAL A 131 10.96 -6.27 -6.73
N PRO A 132 11.31 -7.15 -7.69
CA PRO A 132 12.66 -7.67 -7.82
C PRO A 132 13.66 -6.54 -8.10
N ASN A 133 14.76 -6.52 -7.35
CA ASN A 133 15.90 -5.63 -7.58
C ASN A 133 17.14 -6.38 -8.05
N LEU A 134 17.34 -7.62 -7.60
CA LEU A 134 18.49 -8.46 -7.91
C LEU A 134 18.02 -9.87 -8.29
N VAL A 135 18.53 -10.41 -9.38
CA VAL A 135 18.32 -11.81 -9.78
C VAL A 135 19.65 -12.44 -10.16
N ASP A 136 19.97 -13.57 -9.53
CA ASP A 136 21.04 -14.47 -9.96
C ASP A 136 20.43 -15.83 -10.31
N VAL A 137 20.27 -16.09 -11.61
CA VAL A 137 19.65 -17.33 -12.10
C VAL A 137 20.50 -18.57 -11.80
N GLU A 138 21.83 -18.45 -11.85
CA GLU A 138 22.73 -19.60 -11.63
C GLU A 138 22.75 -19.99 -10.15
N LYS A 139 22.78 -19.00 -9.27
CA LYS A 139 22.74 -19.22 -7.81
C LYS A 139 21.32 -19.36 -7.28
N ARG A 140 20.30 -19.13 -8.13
CA ARG A 140 18.88 -19.13 -7.77
C ARG A 140 18.61 -18.20 -6.59
N ARG A 141 19.08 -16.96 -6.69
CA ARG A 141 18.93 -15.91 -5.66
C ARG A 141 18.09 -14.76 -6.18
N LEU A 142 17.25 -14.21 -5.32
CA LEU A 142 16.41 -13.05 -5.57
C LEU A 142 16.58 -12.06 -4.42
N GLY A 143 16.90 -10.81 -4.74
CA GLY A 143 16.73 -9.67 -3.83
C GLY A 143 15.53 -8.84 -4.27
N TYR A 144 14.62 -8.53 -3.36
CA TYR A 144 13.31 -7.96 -3.68
C TYR A 144 12.80 -7.04 -2.58
N PHE A 145 12.04 -6.03 -2.98
CA PHE A 145 11.21 -5.25 -2.06
C PHE A 145 9.87 -5.97 -1.84
N HIS A 146 9.42 -6.01 -0.60
CA HIS A 146 8.11 -6.54 -0.21
C HIS A 146 7.69 -5.90 1.11
N ASN A 147 6.39 -5.58 1.26
CA ASN A 147 5.87 -4.87 2.44
C ASN A 147 6.81 -3.74 2.87
N ALA A 148 7.21 -3.74 4.13
CA ALA A 148 7.98 -2.68 4.77
C ALA A 148 9.50 -2.77 4.57
N GLY A 149 10.03 -3.56 3.62
CA GLY A 149 11.48 -3.74 3.53
C GLY A 149 12.04 -4.35 2.24
N TYR A 150 13.34 -4.65 2.33
CA TYR A 150 14.13 -5.32 1.29
C TYR A 150 14.64 -6.66 1.82
N PHE A 151 14.40 -7.72 1.07
CA PHE A 151 14.63 -9.10 1.49
C PHE A 151 15.37 -9.89 0.42
N GLU A 152 15.90 -11.03 0.82
CA GLU A 152 16.56 -11.98 -0.07
C GLU A 152 15.99 -13.38 0.16
N LEU A 153 15.87 -14.15 -0.94
CA LEU A 153 15.52 -15.56 -0.91
C LEU A 153 16.37 -16.35 -1.91
N GLU A 154 16.43 -17.66 -1.72
CA GLU A 154 17.20 -18.54 -2.58
C GLU A 154 16.62 -19.96 -2.70
N GLY A 155 17.19 -20.78 -3.59
CA GLY A 155 16.89 -22.21 -3.62
C GLY A 155 15.46 -22.52 -4.03
N THR A 156 14.70 -23.25 -3.21
CA THR A 156 13.33 -23.69 -3.51
C THR A 156 12.33 -22.55 -3.55
N ASP A 157 12.55 -21.49 -2.76
CA ASP A 157 11.68 -20.32 -2.76
C ASP A 157 11.80 -19.53 -4.06
N PHE A 158 13.02 -19.46 -4.62
CA PHE A 158 13.25 -18.88 -5.93
C PHE A 158 12.46 -19.61 -7.02
N ASP A 159 12.47 -20.95 -6.98
CA ASP A 159 11.70 -21.78 -7.91
C ASP A 159 10.19 -21.55 -7.76
N GLY A 160 9.71 -21.48 -6.53
CA GLY A 160 8.29 -21.25 -6.23
C GLY A 160 7.79 -19.88 -6.67
N VAL A 161 8.54 -18.81 -6.37
CA VAL A 161 8.18 -17.43 -6.77
C VAL A 161 8.08 -17.27 -8.28
N PHE A 162 8.97 -17.91 -9.03
CA PHE A 162 8.99 -17.79 -10.49
C PHE A 162 8.26 -18.93 -11.22
N GLY A 163 7.73 -19.91 -10.50
CA GLY A 163 7.09 -21.09 -11.08
C GLY A 163 8.04 -21.89 -11.97
N VAL A 164 9.31 -22.02 -11.58
CA VAL A 164 10.35 -22.78 -12.31
C VAL A 164 10.55 -24.13 -11.62
N GLY A 165 10.50 -25.25 -12.36
CA GLY A 165 10.76 -26.60 -11.84
C GLY A 165 9.61 -27.60 -12.01
N GLU A 166 9.76 -28.81 -11.46
CA GLU A 166 8.72 -29.85 -11.48
C GLU A 166 7.54 -29.43 -10.59
N GLY A 167 6.36 -29.23 -11.19
CA GLY A 167 5.16 -28.77 -10.49
C GLY A 167 4.60 -27.42 -10.96
N SER A 168 5.26 -26.74 -11.92
CA SER A 168 4.70 -25.56 -12.59
C SER A 168 3.52 -25.97 -13.49
N GLY A 169 2.34 -26.17 -12.90
CA GLY A 169 1.14 -26.60 -13.60
C GLY A 169 0.76 -25.64 -14.73
N SER A 170 0.45 -26.16 -15.92
CA SER A 170 0.14 -25.36 -17.12
C SER A 170 -1.23 -24.64 -17.08
N ALA A 171 -1.88 -24.55 -15.92
CA ALA A 171 -3.25 -24.06 -15.75
C ALA A 171 -3.35 -22.77 -14.94
N ALA A 172 -2.24 -22.24 -14.39
CA ALA A 172 -2.25 -20.96 -13.69
C ALA A 172 -2.31 -19.80 -14.68
N LEU A 173 -3.15 -18.80 -14.39
CA LEU A 173 -3.11 -17.53 -15.11
C LEU A 173 -1.72 -16.89 -14.91
N PRO A 174 -1.15 -16.26 -15.94
CA PRO A 174 0.06 -15.47 -15.76
C PRO A 174 -0.16 -14.40 -14.69
N PRO A 175 0.84 -14.11 -13.83
CA PRO A 175 0.67 -13.11 -12.79
C PRO A 175 0.51 -11.71 -13.39
N TYR A 176 -0.16 -10.83 -12.65
CA TYR A 176 -0.18 -9.41 -12.98
C TYR A 176 1.22 -8.82 -12.72
N VAL A 177 1.70 -8.03 -13.68
CA VAL A 177 3.04 -7.44 -13.67
C VAL A 177 2.94 -6.03 -14.26
N GLU A 178 3.57 -5.05 -13.61
CA GLU A 178 3.73 -3.71 -14.18
C GLU A 178 5.19 -3.39 -14.40
N ILE A 179 5.48 -2.74 -15.52
CA ILE A 179 6.80 -2.21 -15.80
C ILE A 179 6.98 -0.82 -15.19
N ILE A 180 8.11 -0.61 -14.52
CA ILE A 180 8.48 0.66 -13.91
C ILE A 180 9.66 1.24 -14.69
N ARG A 181 9.35 2.26 -15.50
CA ARG A 181 10.33 3.00 -16.31
C ARG A 181 10.86 4.20 -15.55
N MET A 182 12.18 4.28 -15.45
CA MET A 182 12.90 5.32 -14.70
C MET A 182 13.76 6.22 -15.60
N GLU A 183 13.71 6.05 -16.93
CA GLU A 183 14.55 6.79 -17.88
C GLU A 183 14.27 8.29 -17.89
N ARG A 184 13.07 8.69 -17.45
CA ARG A 184 12.66 10.09 -17.30
C ARG A 184 12.57 10.51 -15.83
N MET A 185 13.08 9.70 -14.92
CA MET A 185 13.06 9.99 -13.49
C MET A 185 13.85 11.26 -13.22
N THR A 186 13.28 12.14 -12.40
CA THR A 186 13.87 13.43 -12.04
C THR A 186 13.78 13.62 -10.53
N GLN A 187 14.90 13.98 -9.90
CA GLN A 187 14.89 14.53 -8.55
C GLN A 187 14.52 16.00 -8.64
N ARG A 188 13.35 16.35 -8.09
CA ARG A 188 12.85 17.71 -8.08
C ARG A 188 13.43 18.49 -6.91
N SER A 189 13.50 19.80 -7.05
CA SER A 189 13.85 20.69 -5.95
C SER A 189 12.81 20.61 -4.83
N HIS A 190 13.15 21.17 -3.66
CA HIS A 190 12.23 21.26 -2.54
C HIS A 190 10.94 22.00 -2.94
N ASP A 191 11.06 23.16 -3.58
CA ASP A 191 9.91 24.00 -3.93
C ASP A 191 9.02 23.34 -5.00
N GLU A 192 9.62 22.78 -6.05
CA GLU A 192 8.88 22.07 -7.11
C GLU A 192 8.12 20.85 -6.56
N THR A 193 8.73 20.09 -5.65
CA THR A 193 8.08 18.94 -5.02
C THR A 193 6.88 19.39 -4.18
N THR A 194 7.02 20.49 -3.45
CA THR A 194 5.92 21.08 -2.66
C THR A 194 4.78 21.55 -3.56
N GLU A 195 5.09 22.24 -4.67
CA GLU A 195 4.10 22.70 -5.65
C GLU A 195 3.34 21.53 -6.29
N ILE A 196 4.05 20.47 -6.67
CA ILE A 196 3.44 19.26 -7.23
C ILE A 196 2.51 18.60 -6.21
N ALA A 197 2.94 18.46 -4.96
CA ALA A 197 2.14 17.84 -3.91
C ALA A 197 0.88 18.66 -3.59
N LEU A 198 0.95 19.99 -3.58
CA LEU A 198 -0.23 20.86 -3.45
C LEU A 198 -1.19 20.69 -4.63
N GLY A 199 -0.66 20.60 -5.85
CA GLY A 199 -1.45 20.34 -7.04
C GLY A 199 -2.14 18.97 -7.00
N LEU A 200 -1.44 17.92 -6.59
CA LEU A 200 -2.00 16.59 -6.40
C LEU A 200 -3.07 16.59 -5.29
N LEU A 201 -2.82 17.28 -4.18
CA LEU A 201 -3.82 17.46 -3.12
C LEU A 201 -5.10 18.10 -3.66
N ALA A 202 -5.00 19.19 -4.43
CA ALA A 202 -6.16 19.83 -5.03
C ALA A 202 -6.94 18.89 -5.96
N ASP A 203 -6.23 18.13 -6.81
CA ASP A 203 -6.85 17.19 -7.75
C ASP A 203 -7.59 16.05 -7.01
N HIS A 204 -6.98 15.45 -5.98
CA HIS A 204 -7.60 14.39 -5.19
C HIS A 204 -8.75 14.90 -4.31
N ILE A 205 -8.65 16.11 -3.78
CA ILE A 205 -9.75 16.74 -3.07
C ILE A 205 -10.92 17.01 -4.02
N ALA A 206 -10.67 17.42 -5.26
CA ALA A 206 -11.73 17.59 -6.26
C ALA A 206 -12.40 16.26 -6.66
N GLN A 207 -11.67 15.14 -6.59
CA GLN A 207 -12.15 13.78 -6.90
C GLN A 207 -12.63 12.98 -5.68
N ARG A 208 -12.62 13.58 -4.47
CA ARG A 208 -13.02 12.87 -3.25
C ARG A 208 -14.48 12.38 -3.32
N PRO A 209 -14.85 11.35 -2.53
CA PRO A 209 -16.25 10.89 -2.43
C PRO A 209 -17.24 12.04 -2.20
N ARG A 210 -18.39 12.00 -2.88
CA ARG A 210 -19.42 13.06 -2.81
C ARG A 210 -20.14 13.11 -1.46
N ASP A 211 -20.26 11.94 -0.85
CA ASP A 211 -20.87 11.66 0.44
C ASP A 211 -19.85 10.91 1.31
N ASN A 212 -20.14 10.81 2.61
CA ASN A 212 -19.17 10.30 3.58
C ASN A 212 -19.01 8.76 3.44
N PRO A 213 -17.84 8.26 3.01
CA PRO A 213 -17.61 6.83 2.79
C PRO A 213 -17.63 6.02 4.09
N VAL A 214 -17.23 6.64 5.20
CA VAL A 214 -17.26 5.99 6.52
C VAL A 214 -18.69 5.78 7.00
N ALA A 215 -19.60 6.73 6.71
CA ALA A 215 -21.02 6.56 7.00
C ALA A 215 -21.62 5.38 6.20
N ARG A 216 -21.29 5.25 4.92
CA ARG A 216 -21.71 4.10 4.10
C ARG A 216 -21.13 2.78 4.61
N MET A 217 -19.86 2.78 5.00
CA MET A 217 -19.22 1.62 5.61
C MET A 217 -19.90 1.25 6.94
N ALA A 218 -20.33 2.23 7.74
CA ALA A 218 -21.05 2.01 8.99
C ALA A 218 -22.38 1.27 8.77
N GLU A 219 -23.14 1.68 7.75
CA GLU A 219 -24.38 1.00 7.34
C GLU A 219 -24.10 -0.45 6.92
N ARG A 220 -23.04 -0.67 6.11
CA ARG A 220 -22.64 -2.02 5.70
C ARG A 220 -22.25 -2.89 6.90
N ILE A 221 -21.41 -2.37 7.81
CA ILE A 221 -20.99 -3.09 9.02
C ILE A 221 -22.21 -3.56 9.81
N ALA A 222 -23.23 -2.71 9.97
CA ALA A 222 -24.45 -3.07 10.69
C ALA A 222 -25.17 -4.27 10.05
N THR A 223 -25.18 -4.36 8.71
CA THR A 223 -25.74 -5.52 7.99
C THR A 223 -24.86 -6.76 8.05
N ASP A 224 -23.54 -6.59 8.10
CA ASP A 224 -22.57 -7.69 8.09
C ASP A 224 -22.45 -8.42 9.43
N VAL A 225 -22.85 -7.81 10.57
CA VAL A 225 -22.70 -8.40 11.92
C VAL A 225 -23.18 -9.85 12.00
N ALA A 226 -24.39 -10.13 11.48
CA ALA A 226 -24.96 -11.46 11.54
C ALA A 226 -24.15 -12.47 10.69
N TRP A 227 -23.65 -12.03 9.53
CA TRP A 227 -22.78 -12.84 8.69
C TRP A 227 -21.43 -13.09 9.38
N LEU A 228 -20.83 -12.07 10.00
CA LEU A 228 -19.57 -12.19 10.73
C LEU A 228 -19.66 -13.19 11.90
N GLN A 229 -20.79 -13.23 12.60
CA GLN A 229 -21.04 -14.19 13.68
C GLN A 229 -21.24 -15.63 13.19
N ALA A 230 -21.70 -15.80 11.95
CA ALA A 230 -21.98 -17.10 11.36
C ALA A 230 -20.77 -17.71 10.61
N ASN A 231 -19.68 -16.95 10.44
CA ASN A 231 -18.52 -17.35 9.63
C ASN A 231 -17.25 -17.52 10.46
N SER A 232 -16.20 -18.06 9.82
CA SER A 232 -14.92 -18.36 10.46
C SER A 232 -14.13 -17.10 10.80
N LEU A 233 -13.14 -17.24 11.68
CA LEU A 233 -12.19 -16.17 11.97
C LEU A 233 -11.38 -15.76 10.73
N GLU A 234 -11.10 -16.71 9.83
CA GLU A 234 -10.43 -16.46 8.55
C GLU A 234 -11.29 -15.55 7.65
N ALA A 235 -12.59 -15.82 7.56
CA ALA A 235 -13.53 -14.96 6.84
C ALA A 235 -13.61 -13.56 7.46
N PHE A 236 -13.55 -13.44 8.80
CA PHE A 236 -13.42 -12.16 9.48
C PHE A 236 -12.13 -11.42 9.07
N HIS A 237 -11.00 -12.12 8.95
CA HIS A 237 -9.74 -11.48 8.54
C HIS A 237 -9.78 -10.94 7.11
N LEU A 238 -10.39 -11.68 6.17
CA LEU A 238 -10.63 -11.21 4.80
C LEU A 238 -11.55 -9.99 4.78
N TRP A 239 -12.66 -10.05 5.52
CA TRP A 239 -13.59 -8.93 5.66
C TRP A 239 -12.92 -7.70 6.28
N ALA A 240 -12.17 -7.87 7.37
CA ALA A 240 -11.48 -6.78 8.06
C ALA A 240 -10.38 -6.16 7.17
N PHE A 241 -9.69 -6.99 6.38
CA PHE A 241 -8.69 -6.53 5.42
C PHE A 241 -9.32 -5.61 4.37
N GLY A 242 -10.44 -6.02 3.76
CA GLY A 242 -11.14 -5.25 2.74
C GLY A 242 -11.90 -4.02 3.25
N THR A 243 -12.14 -3.90 4.56
CA THR A 243 -12.92 -2.80 5.15
C THR A 243 -12.07 -1.92 6.06
N LEU A 244 -12.07 -2.19 7.36
CA LEU A 244 -11.47 -1.34 8.39
C LEU A 244 -9.96 -1.21 8.29
N ARG A 245 -9.26 -2.25 7.81
CA ARG A 245 -7.81 -2.19 7.64
C ARG A 245 -7.42 -1.26 6.49
N GLN A 246 -8.07 -1.37 5.33
CA GLN A 246 -7.84 -0.42 4.23
C GLN A 246 -8.20 1.01 4.64
N CYS A 247 -9.36 1.22 5.27
CA CYS A 247 -9.80 2.52 5.76
C CYS A 247 -8.80 3.14 6.75
N GLY A 248 -8.39 2.38 7.77
CA GLY A 248 -7.44 2.87 8.76
C GLY A 248 -6.04 3.10 8.20
N ALA A 249 -5.58 2.23 7.30
CA ALA A 249 -4.26 2.35 6.67
C ALA A 249 -4.19 3.55 5.72
N SER A 250 -5.22 3.78 4.89
CA SER A 250 -5.27 4.94 3.99
C SER A 250 -5.34 6.24 4.79
N SER A 251 -6.14 6.30 5.87
CA SER A 251 -6.18 7.47 6.75
C SER A 251 -4.86 7.74 7.45
N GLN A 252 -4.14 6.71 7.93
CA GLN A 252 -2.82 6.93 8.52
C GLN A 252 -1.81 7.49 7.50
N MET A 253 -1.90 7.06 6.24
CA MET A 253 -1.05 7.59 5.18
C MET A 253 -1.46 9.01 4.77
N ALA A 254 -2.75 9.33 4.76
CA ALA A 254 -3.25 10.69 4.57
C ALA A 254 -2.77 11.63 5.69
N ALA A 255 -2.76 11.18 6.94
CA ALA A 255 -2.19 11.93 8.06
C ALA A 255 -0.70 12.23 7.85
N ALA A 256 0.08 11.21 7.45
CA ALA A 256 1.50 11.37 7.16
C ALA A 256 1.74 12.37 6.03
N PHE A 257 0.94 12.31 4.95
CA PHE A 257 0.99 13.26 3.84
C PHE A 257 0.67 14.69 4.29
N CYS A 258 -0.45 14.89 5.00
CA CYS A 258 -0.86 16.22 5.46
C CYS A 258 0.18 16.84 6.40
N ARG A 259 0.75 16.06 7.33
CA ARG A 259 1.79 16.53 8.24
C ARG A 259 3.07 16.94 7.49
N TRP A 260 3.52 16.07 6.59
CA TRP A 260 4.67 16.35 5.73
C TRP A 260 4.47 17.60 4.89
N LEU A 261 3.28 17.78 4.31
CA LEU A 261 2.99 18.96 3.49
C LEU A 261 2.91 20.22 4.35
N ALA A 262 2.32 20.13 5.55
CA ALA A 262 2.27 21.24 6.49
C ALA A 262 3.68 21.75 6.82
N GLU A 263 4.62 20.87 7.12
CA GLU A 263 6.02 21.22 7.40
C GLU A 263 6.67 21.97 6.22
N ARG A 264 6.39 21.53 4.99
CA ARG A 264 6.92 22.14 3.76
C ARG A 264 6.27 23.46 3.39
N THR A 265 5.05 23.71 3.86
CA THR A 265 4.32 24.98 3.65
C THR A 265 4.37 25.90 4.88
N GLY A 266 5.43 25.80 5.69
CA GLY A 266 5.64 26.72 6.83
C GLY A 266 4.70 26.50 8.01
N GLY A 267 4.19 25.29 8.19
CA GLY A 267 3.30 24.91 9.28
C GLY A 267 1.84 25.29 9.03
N CYS A 268 1.32 25.03 7.82
CA CYS A 268 -0.08 25.31 7.48
C CYS A 268 -1.04 24.72 8.54
N PRO A 269 -1.82 25.56 9.25
CA PRO A 269 -2.71 25.10 10.33
C PRO A 269 -3.76 24.10 9.83
N GLU A 270 -4.33 24.34 8.65
CA GLU A 270 -5.34 23.49 8.05
C GLU A 270 -4.79 22.08 7.79
N LEU A 271 -3.59 21.95 7.22
CA LEU A 271 -2.97 20.65 7.00
C LEU A 271 -2.59 19.94 8.31
N THR A 272 -2.19 20.71 9.32
CA THR A 272 -1.89 20.16 10.65
C THR A 272 -3.16 19.60 11.32
N GLU A 273 -4.26 20.33 11.24
CA GLU A 273 -5.57 19.90 11.76
C GLU A 273 -6.13 18.71 10.95
N ALA A 274 -5.99 18.72 9.63
CA ALA A 274 -6.35 17.60 8.77
C ALA A 274 -5.62 16.32 9.20
N ALA A 275 -4.30 16.41 9.43
CA ALA A 275 -3.50 15.28 9.87
C ALA A 275 -3.99 14.69 11.19
N ALA A 276 -4.39 15.54 12.15
CA ALA A 276 -4.90 15.09 13.45
C ALA A 276 -6.22 14.31 13.32
N HIS A 277 -7.14 14.77 12.48
CA HIS A 277 -8.40 14.04 12.22
C HIS A 277 -8.17 12.73 11.47
N TRP A 278 -7.25 12.72 10.50
CA TRP A 278 -6.85 11.48 9.82
C TRP A 278 -6.23 10.45 10.78
N ASP A 279 -5.38 10.88 11.71
CA ASP A 279 -4.82 10.02 12.76
C ASP A 279 -5.92 9.48 13.70
N ALA A 280 -6.87 10.32 14.10
CA ALA A 280 -8.00 9.93 14.95
C ALA A 280 -8.89 8.86 14.29
N LEU A 281 -9.19 9.03 12.99
CA LEU A 281 -9.90 8.05 12.19
C LEU A 281 -9.12 6.73 12.11
N ALA A 282 -7.81 6.78 11.80
CA ALA A 282 -6.96 5.60 11.72
C ALA A 282 -6.92 4.81 13.03
N GLY A 283 -6.82 5.49 14.17
CA GLY A 283 -6.85 4.89 15.51
C GLY A 283 -8.21 4.29 15.87
N SER A 284 -9.30 4.98 15.51
CA SER A 284 -10.67 4.50 15.72
C SER A 284 -10.98 3.27 14.88
N ALA A 285 -10.55 3.23 13.61
CA ALA A 285 -10.68 2.06 12.74
C ALA A 285 -9.98 0.82 13.33
N LYS A 286 -8.77 0.98 13.87
CA LYS A 286 -8.03 -0.12 14.51
C LYS A 286 -8.76 -0.63 15.75
N SER A 287 -9.23 0.28 16.59
CA SER A 287 -9.99 -0.05 17.80
C SER A 287 -11.29 -0.79 17.46
N LEU A 288 -12.01 -0.30 16.44
CA LEU A 288 -13.24 -0.92 15.94
C LEU A 288 -12.99 -2.32 15.37
N GLN A 289 -11.87 -2.55 14.67
CA GLN A 289 -11.51 -3.88 14.18
C GLN A 289 -11.42 -4.90 15.33
N PHE A 290 -10.81 -4.53 16.46
CA PHE A 290 -10.75 -5.42 17.64
C PHE A 290 -12.11 -5.60 18.31
N VAL A 291 -12.98 -4.58 18.30
CA VAL A 291 -14.36 -4.71 18.76
C VAL A 291 -15.10 -5.71 17.90
N LEU A 292 -15.07 -5.58 16.58
CA LEU A 292 -15.78 -6.47 15.66
C LEU A 292 -15.20 -7.88 15.61
N ALA A 293 -13.89 -8.05 15.85
CA ALA A 293 -13.31 -9.39 16.05
C ALA A 293 -13.94 -10.12 17.24
N ARG A 294 -14.30 -9.40 18.30
CA ARG A 294 -15.03 -9.97 19.45
C ARG A 294 -16.50 -10.23 19.10
N VAL A 295 -17.12 -9.34 18.32
CA VAL A 295 -18.50 -9.53 17.84
C VAL A 295 -18.62 -10.76 16.96
N ALA A 296 -17.69 -10.97 16.02
CA ALA A 296 -17.59 -12.16 15.19
C ALA A 296 -17.45 -13.46 16.01
N ARG A 297 -16.93 -13.37 17.24
CA ARG A 297 -16.86 -14.48 18.21
C ARG A 297 -18.10 -14.58 19.12
N GLY A 298 -19.21 -13.96 18.74
CA GLY A 298 -20.49 -14.02 19.43
C GLY A 298 -20.63 -13.11 20.66
N ARG A 299 -19.71 -12.15 20.87
CA ARG A 299 -19.88 -11.15 21.95
C ARG A 299 -20.78 -10.01 21.49
N ASN A 300 -21.56 -9.46 22.40
CA ASN A 300 -22.26 -8.20 22.16
C ASN A 300 -21.31 -7.03 22.43
N ALA A 301 -21.31 -6.05 21.53
CA ALA A 301 -20.59 -4.80 21.72
C ALA A 301 -21.31 -3.66 20.98
N GLU A 302 -21.40 -2.51 21.63
CA GLU A 302 -21.86 -1.28 21.01
C GLU A 302 -20.69 -0.59 20.30
N PHE A 303 -20.89 -0.20 19.04
CA PHE A 303 -19.86 0.44 18.22
C PHE A 303 -20.39 1.62 17.38
N GLY A 304 -21.66 1.97 17.51
CA GLY A 304 -22.29 3.07 16.76
C GLY A 304 -21.65 4.43 17.03
N SER A 305 -21.25 4.71 18.27
CA SER A 305 -20.56 5.96 18.62
C SER A 305 -19.16 6.06 18.00
N THR A 306 -18.42 4.95 17.94
CA THR A 306 -17.11 4.89 17.26
C THR A 306 -17.26 5.16 15.77
N LEU A 307 -18.24 4.53 15.11
CA LEU A 307 -18.54 4.77 13.70
C LEU A 307 -18.95 6.22 13.42
N ALA A 308 -19.78 6.82 14.29
CA ALA A 308 -20.16 8.22 14.17
C ALA A 308 -18.95 9.17 14.31
N SER A 309 -18.05 8.89 15.26
CA SER A 309 -16.80 9.66 15.42
C SER A 309 -15.91 9.54 14.19
N MET A 310 -15.73 8.33 13.66
CA MET A 310 -14.92 8.11 12.44
C MET A 310 -15.48 8.89 11.25
N ALA A 311 -16.81 8.93 11.08
CA ALA A 311 -17.46 9.70 10.03
C ALA A 311 -17.23 11.20 10.22
N GLN A 312 -17.36 11.71 11.44
CA GLN A 312 -17.09 13.11 11.77
C GLN A 312 -15.62 13.49 11.49
N ASP A 313 -14.67 12.65 11.90
CA ASP A 313 -13.24 12.88 11.64
C ASP A 313 -12.94 12.90 10.14
N TRP A 314 -13.58 12.04 9.35
CA TRP A 314 -13.45 12.08 7.89
C TRP A 314 -13.94 13.42 7.32
N ASP A 315 -15.14 13.88 7.71
CA ASP A 315 -15.71 15.15 7.22
C ASP A 315 -14.81 16.34 7.57
N LEU A 316 -14.30 16.38 8.81
CA LEU A 316 -13.40 17.44 9.29
C LEU A 316 -12.06 17.41 8.55
N ALA A 317 -11.45 16.23 8.40
CA ALA A 317 -10.18 16.08 7.71
C ALA A 317 -10.27 16.53 6.24
N GLN A 318 -11.35 16.18 5.56
CA GLN A 318 -11.60 16.60 4.18
C GLN A 318 -11.86 18.11 4.07
N ALA A 319 -12.64 18.68 4.99
CA ALA A 319 -12.89 20.11 5.03
C ALA A 319 -11.61 20.92 5.27
N MET A 320 -10.74 20.46 6.16
CA MET A 320 -9.43 21.09 6.40
C MET A 320 -8.54 21.00 5.15
N SER A 321 -8.46 19.81 4.56
CA SER A 321 -7.63 19.55 3.38
C SER A 321 -8.08 20.39 2.18
N ALA A 322 -9.38 20.58 2.00
CA ALA A 322 -9.94 21.47 0.97
C ALA A 322 -9.58 22.94 1.19
N ARG A 323 -9.71 23.44 2.44
CA ARG A 323 -9.32 24.82 2.77
C ARG A 323 -7.84 25.10 2.52
N ALA A 324 -6.96 24.12 2.79
CA ALA A 324 -5.53 24.25 2.55
C ALA A 324 -5.18 24.53 1.07
N VAL A 325 -6.04 24.13 0.13
CA VAL A 325 -5.88 24.36 -1.32
C VAL A 325 -6.93 25.30 -1.91
N GLY A 326 -7.72 25.98 -1.07
CA GLY A 326 -8.70 26.98 -1.49
C GLY A 326 -9.96 26.42 -2.16
N LEU A 327 -10.38 25.20 -1.79
CA LEU A 327 -11.58 24.51 -2.31
C LEU A 327 -12.71 24.40 -1.28
#